data_AF-A0A933FE34-F1
#
_entry.id   AF-A0A933FE34-F1
#
_cell.length_a   1.000
_cell.length_b   1.000
_cell.length_c   1.000
_cell.angle_alpha   90.00
_cell.angle_beta   90.00
_cell.angle_gamma   90.00
#
_symmetry.space_group_name_H-M   'P 1'
#
loop_
_entity.id
_entity.type
_entity.pdbx_description
1 polymer ?
#
loop_
_entity_poly.entity_id
_entity_poly.type
_entity_poly.pdbx_seq_one_letter_code
_entity_poly.pdbx_strand_id
1 'polypeptide(L)'
;LVPPAGGGPKHELLADFRAAQGEVVASLRAAEGVDLGRAKLRSPFFKPLKLTAGQAFQVILAHTRRHIWHMRRVLEDAHFPREPAASRSAAASDAAES
;
A
#
# COMPACT_ATOMS: atom_id res chain seq x y z
N LEU A 1 -2.87 11.41 0.85
CA LEU A 1 -3.28 10.00 0.79
C LEU A 1 -4.78 9.95 1.03
N VAL A 2 -5.56 9.70 -0.02
CA VAL A 2 -6.97 9.32 0.10
C VAL A 2 -6.96 7.89 0.70
N PRO A 3 -7.57 7.63 1.87
CA PRO A 3 -7.78 6.25 2.30
C PRO A 3 -8.66 5.56 1.25
N PRO A 4 -8.41 4.28 0.89
CA PRO A 4 -9.35 3.57 0.03
C PRO A 4 -10.73 3.67 0.68
N ALA A 5 -11.71 4.21 -0.05
CA ALA A 5 -13.08 4.25 0.41
C ALA A 5 -13.47 2.80 0.73
N GLY A 6 -13.73 2.53 2.00
CA GLY A 6 -14.05 1.18 2.46
C GLY A 6 -15.36 0.73 1.84
N GLY A 7 -15.28 -0.03 0.74
CA GLY A 7 -16.43 -0.57 0.03
C GLY A 7 -16.35 -0.35 -1.48
N GLY A 8 -15.48 -1.11 -2.16
CA GLY A 8 -15.40 -1.15 -3.62
C GLY A 8 -14.93 -2.53 -4.10
N PRO A 9 -15.11 -2.88 -5.38
CA PRO A 9 -14.61 -4.12 -5.95
C PRO A 9 -13.11 -4.29 -5.69
N LYS A 10 -12.69 -5.52 -5.34
CA LYS A 10 -11.29 -5.83 -5.00
C LYS A 10 -10.28 -5.35 -6.04
N HIS A 11 -10.62 -5.45 -7.33
CA HIS A 11 -9.72 -5.08 -8.42
C HIS A 11 -9.49 -3.56 -8.50
N GLU A 12 -10.52 -2.75 -8.25
CA GLU A 12 -10.42 -1.29 -8.20
C GLU A 12 -9.55 -0.84 -7.03
N LEU A 13 -9.81 -1.40 -5.84
CA LEU A 13 -9.00 -1.12 -4.65
C LEU A 13 -7.52 -1.46 -4.84
N LEU A 14 -7.23 -2.55 -5.56
CA LEU A 14 -5.86 -2.94 -5.90
C LEU A 14 -5.24 -2.01 -6.95
N ALA A 15 -6.02 -1.52 -7.91
CA ALA A 15 -5.56 -0.55 -8.90
C ALA A 15 -5.19 0.78 -8.22
N ASP A 16 -6.07 1.30 -7.35
CA ASP A 16 -5.82 2.52 -6.58
C ASP A 16 -4.58 2.39 -5.70
N PHE A 17 -4.43 1.24 -5.01
CA PHE A 17 -3.24 0.98 -4.21
C PHE A 17 -1.96 1.01 -5.07
N ARG A 18 -1.97 0.36 -6.24
CA ARG A 18 -0.81 0.34 -7.16
C ARG A 18 -0.50 1.74 -7.69
N ALA A 19 -1.52 2.51 -8.07
CA ALA A 19 -1.36 3.90 -8.51
C ALA A 19 -0.69 4.75 -7.42
N ALA A 20 -1.17 4.68 -6.18
CA ALA A 20 -0.59 5.39 -5.05
C ALA A 20 0.86 4.98 -4.76
N GLN A 21 1.22 3.69 -4.88
CA GLN A 21 2.63 3.27 -4.77
C GLN A 21 3.48 3.83 -5.92
N GLY A 22 2.93 3.86 -7.14
CA GLY A 22 3.57 4.46 -8.31
C GLY A 22 3.89 5.94 -8.11
N GLU A 23 2.96 6.71 -7.56
CA GLU A 23 3.17 8.13 -7.24
C GLU A 23 4.31 8.35 -6.23
N VAL A 24 4.43 7.49 -5.21
CA VAL A 24 5.53 7.55 -4.24
C VAL A 24 6.88 7.30 -4.92
N VAL A 25 6.96 6.29 -5.80
CA VAL A 25 8.18 5.99 -6.56
C VAL A 25 8.53 7.12 -7.52
N ALA A 26 7.54 7.65 -8.24
CA ALA A 26 7.73 8.77 -9.16
C ALA A 26 8.23 10.02 -8.41
N SER A 27 7.66 10.32 -7.23
CA SER A 27 8.09 11.45 -6.40
C SER A 27 9.53 11.29 -5.91
N LEU A 28 9.94 10.09 -5.50
CA LEU A 28 11.32 9.82 -5.10
C LEU A 28 12.30 10.01 -6.26
N ARG A 29 11.96 9.51 -7.45
CA ARG A 29 12.78 9.71 -8.66
C ARG A 29 12.88 11.18 -9.07
N ALA A 30 11.77 11.91 -8.99
CA ALA A 30 11.74 13.34 -9.29
C ALA A 30 12.54 14.18 -8.28
N ALA A 31 12.76 13.65 -7.08
CA ALA A 31 13.54 14.31 -6.03
C ALA A 31 15.05 13.99 -6.09
N GLU A 32 15.54 13.39 -7.17
CA GLU A 32 16.97 13.18 -7.40
C GLU A 32 17.73 14.51 -7.30
N GLY A 33 18.80 14.55 -6.50
CA GLY A 33 19.57 15.77 -6.23
C GLY A 33 18.90 16.77 -5.27
N VAL A 34 17.70 16.50 -4.75
CA VAL A 34 17.05 17.33 -3.73
C VAL A 34 17.45 16.90 -2.33
N ASP A 35 17.84 17.86 -1.48
CA ASP A 35 18.03 17.60 -0.05
C ASP A 35 16.66 17.39 0.66
N LEU A 36 16.29 16.12 0.78
CA LEU A 36 15.06 15.67 1.43
C LEU A 36 15.01 15.99 2.94
N GLY A 37 16.14 16.32 3.57
CA GLY A 37 16.22 16.74 4.97
C GLY A 37 15.80 18.20 5.18
N ARG A 38 15.88 19.01 4.13
CA ARG A 38 15.57 20.44 4.20
C ARG A 38 14.09 20.75 4.00
N ALA A 39 13.42 20.03 3.10
CA ALA A 39 12.00 20.22 2.83
C ALA A 39 11.15 19.71 4.01
N LYS A 40 10.35 20.59 4.64
CA LYS A 40 9.50 20.26 5.79
C LYS A 40 8.03 20.21 5.38
N LEU A 41 7.34 19.17 5.84
CA LEU A 41 5.93 18.95 5.61
C LEU A 41 5.19 18.70 6.93
N ARG A 42 3.94 19.14 6.99
CA ARG A 42 3.04 18.82 8.10
C ARG A 42 2.29 17.55 7.76
N SER A 43 2.20 16.63 8.72
CA SER A 43 1.43 15.41 8.51
C SER A 43 -0.06 15.73 8.33
N PRO A 44 -0.71 15.25 7.26
CA PRO A 44 -2.15 15.40 7.09
C PRO A 44 -2.95 14.55 8.09
N PHE A 45 -2.33 13.50 8.65
CA PHE A 45 -2.96 12.60 9.62
C PHE A 45 -2.78 13.06 11.07
N PHE A 46 -1.72 13.81 11.35
CA PHE A 46 -1.45 14.36 12.67
C PHE A 46 -0.80 15.74 12.56
N LYS A 47 -1.66 16.76 12.51
CA LYS A 47 -1.28 18.17 12.24
C LYS A 47 -0.11 18.74 13.06
N PRO A 48 0.12 18.39 14.34
CA PRO A 48 1.27 18.94 15.07
C PRO A 48 2.60 18.29 14.68
N LEU A 49 2.60 17.13 14.03
CA LEU A 49 3.81 16.45 13.58
C LEU A 49 4.33 17.08 12.29
N LYS A 50 5.55 17.61 12.38
CA LYS A 50 6.34 18.07 11.24
C LYS A 50 7.39 17.02 10.91
N LEU A 51 7.48 16.67 9.64
CA LEU A 51 8.45 15.71 9.12
C LEU A 51 9.26 16.39 8.02
N THR A 52 10.50 15.95 7.82
CA THR A 52 11.17 16.21 6.56
C THR A 52 10.57 15.35 5.45
N ALA A 53 10.79 15.70 4.18
CA ALA A 53 10.37 14.87 3.05
C ALA A 53 10.97 13.45 3.16
N GLY A 54 12.23 13.33 3.55
CA GLY A 54 12.89 12.04 3.77
C GLY A 54 12.22 11.22 4.88
N GLN A 55 11.90 11.85 6.02
CA GLN A 55 11.18 11.18 7.10
C GLN A 55 9.77 10.74 6.67
N ALA A 56 9.08 11.54 5.86
CA ALA A 56 7.76 11.18 5.35
C ALA A 56 7.80 9.93 4.47
N PHE A 57 8.77 9.84 3.55
CA PHE A 57 8.97 8.63 2.73
C PHE A 57 9.31 7.41 3.59
N GLN A 58 10.16 7.56 4.61
CA GLN A 58 10.46 6.47 5.54
C GLN A 58 9.23 5.99 6.31
N VAL A 59 8.38 6.92 6.77
CA VAL A 59 7.11 6.58 7.44
C VAL A 59 6.20 5.80 6.50
N ILE A 60 6.04 6.26 5.25
CA ILE A 60 5.23 5.55 4.25
C ILE A 60 5.75 4.11 4.04
N LEU A 61 7.06 3.94 3.86
CA LEU A 61 7.66 2.62 3.67
C LEU A 61 7.47 1.71 4.89
N ALA A 62 7.73 2.23 6.09
CA ALA A 62 7.57 1.49 7.33
C ALA A 62 6.10 1.08 7.56
N HIS A 63 5.17 1.98 7.22
CA HIS A 63 3.74 1.74 7.30
C HIS A 63 3.30 0.63 6.33
N THR A 64 3.67 0.71 5.06
CA THR A 64 3.36 -0.34 4.06
C THR A 64 3.90 -1.71 4.50
N ARG A 65 5.14 -1.76 4.99
CA ARG A 65 5.72 -3.02 5.51
C ARG A 65 4.93 -3.56 6.70
N ARG A 66 4.51 -2.70 7.62
CA ARG A 66 3.69 -3.11 8.78
C ARG A 66 2.34 -3.69 8.35
N HIS A 67 1.71 -3.12 7.33
CA HIS A 67 0.46 -3.65 6.78
C HIS A 67 0.64 -5.01 6.14
N ILE A 68 1.70 -5.21 5.34
CA ILE A 68 2.01 -6.52 4.75
C ILE A 68 2.23 -7.58 5.85
N TRP A 69 2.98 -7.22 6.89
CA TRP A 69 3.18 -8.11 8.03
C TRP A 69 1.86 -8.45 8.74
N HIS A 70 1.01 -7.46 8.99
CA HIS A 70 -0.29 -7.68 9.62
C HIS A 70 -1.18 -8.58 8.76
N MET A 71 -1.24 -8.35 7.44
CA MET A 71 -1.97 -9.20 6.51
C MET A 71 -1.49 -10.66 6.56
N ARG A 72 -0.17 -10.89 6.57
CA ARG A 72 0.39 -12.24 6.71
C ARG A 72 -0.07 -12.92 7.99
N ARG A 73 -0.03 -12.22 9.12
CA ARG A 73 -0.52 -12.75 10.39
C ARG A 73 -2.00 -13.10 10.36
N VAL A 74 -2.81 -12.28 9.71
CA VAL A 74 -4.25 -12.56 9.53
C VAL A 74 -4.44 -13.82 8.69
N LEU A 75 -3.68 -14.01 7.61
CA LEU A 75 -3.76 -15.22 6.78
C LEU A 75 -3.29 -16.51 7.50
N GLU A 76 -2.36 -16.35 8.44
CA GLU A 76 -1.83 -17.42 9.29
C GLU A 76 -2.81 -17.83 10.41
N ASP A 77 -3.78 -16.98 10.76
CA ASP A 77 -4.79 -17.29 11.78
C ASP A 77 -5.63 -18.51 11.37
N ALA A 78 -5.82 -19.45 12.29
CA ALA A 78 -6.54 -20.69 12.06
C ALA A 78 -8.03 -20.46 11.75
N HIS A 79 -8.60 -19.36 12.23
CA HIS A 79 -10.00 -18.99 12.02
C HIS A 79 -10.19 -18.10 10.79
N PHE A 80 -9.10 -17.73 10.09
CA PHE A 80 -9.23 -16.93 8.89
C PHE A 80 -9.91 -17.73 7.77
N PRO A 81 -10.97 -17.20 7.13
CA PRO A 81 -11.66 -17.89 6.05
C PRO A 81 -10.69 -18.16 4.89
N ARG A 82 -10.45 -19.44 4.59
CA ARG A 82 -9.68 -19.86 3.42
C ARG A 82 -10.66 -20.34 2.37
N GLU A 83 -10.55 -19.81 1.16
CA GLU A 83 -11.23 -20.41 0.02
C GLU A 83 -10.83 -21.89 -0.10
N PRO A 84 -11.78 -22.82 -0.26
CA PRO A 84 -11.44 -24.22 -0.47
C PRO A 84 -10.54 -24.37 -1.69
N ALA A 85 -9.55 -25.27 -1.63
CA ALA A 85 -8.57 -25.46 -2.69
C ALA A 85 -9.20 -25.69 -4.09
N ALA A 86 -10.42 -26.22 -4.13
CA ALA A 86 -11.19 -26.44 -5.35
C ALA A 86 -11.57 -25.14 -6.10
N SER A 87 -11.82 -24.01 -5.43
CA SER A 87 -12.18 -22.74 -6.11
C SER A 87 -10.96 -22.01 -6.68
N ARG A 88 -9.78 -22.22 -6.09
CA ARG A 88 -8.51 -21.62 -6.56
C ARG A 88 -8.01 -22.20 -7.88
N SER A 89 -8.30 -23.48 -8.16
CA SER A 89 -7.93 -24.12 -9.43
C SER A 89 -8.81 -23.68 -10.60
N ALA A 90 -10.10 -23.42 -10.37
CA ALA A 90 -11.02 -23.00 -11.42
C ALA A 90 -10.72 -21.58 -11.92
N ALA A 91 -10.43 -20.64 -11.01
CA ALA A 91 -10.09 -19.26 -11.37
C ALA A 91 -8.72 -19.11 -12.07
N ALA A 92 -7.79 -20.04 -11.84
CA ALA A 92 -6.50 -20.06 -12.53
C ALA A 92 -6.60 -20.61 -13.97
N SER A 93 -7.59 -21.46 -14.25
CA SER A 93 -7.87 -21.98 -15.59
C SER A 93 -8.49 -20.90 -16.48
N ASP A 94 -9.43 -20.12 -15.95
CA ASP A 94 -10.15 -19.08 -16.70
C ASP A 94 -9.26 -17.89 -17.09
N ALA A 95 -8.22 -17.61 -16.29
CA ALA A 95 -7.26 -16.53 -16.56
C ALA A 95 -6.16 -16.91 -17.57
N ALA A 96 -6.05 -18.19 -17.97
CA ALA A 96 -5.06 -18.66 -18.94
C ALA A 96 -5.60 -18.75 -20.37
N GLU A 97 -6.91 -18.57 -20.57
CA GLU A 97 -7.59 -18.64 -21.88
C GLU A 97 -8.04 -17.26 -22.44
N SER A 98 -7.55 -16.14 -21.88
CA SER A 98 -7.86 -14.77 -22.37
C SER A 98 -6.63 -13.95 -22.75
#